data_AF-A0A942HMI7-F1
#
_entry.id   AF-A0A942HMI7-F1
#
_cell.length_a   1.000
_cell.length_b   1.000
_cell.length_c   1.000
_cell.angle_alpha   90.00
_cell.angle_beta   90.00
_cell.angle_gamma   90.00
#
_symmetry.space_group_name_H-M   'P 1'
#
loop_
_entity.id
_entity.type
_entity.pdbx_description
1 polymer ?
#
loop_
_entity_poly.entity_id
_entity_poly.type
_entity_poly.pdbx_seq_one_letter_code
_entity_poly.pdbx_strand_id
1 'polypeptide(L)'
;MTLRQLVPCAAALAALAIFAATAAAAPAQDPCTGPEAAQLLCPNLRIGPPSELYADTVDGRTRLHATSDVRSRGAGPIELRGQRSGWRTMKTVQRIYRVGGGDLDVRSEATLRFTDVGAYFGGAYWKVHQLARFELQRATPGGAVDGPVLRTSPKLNYCLRDLERTRPGPDSPAHRHYPACNQNPYRNRVTLGTSVGWSDIYPADYDKQWIDVTGLRGCFAFTMTVDPQRLLFESNESDNSSRRLVRLPYPGHPGC
;
A
#
# COMPACT_ATOMS: atom_id res chain seq x y z
N MET A 1 -42.59 10.72 81.40
CA MET A 1 -42.01 11.56 80.32
C MET A 1 -41.38 10.62 79.30
N THR A 2 -42.05 10.46 78.17
CA THR A 2 -41.75 9.48 77.11
C THR A 2 -40.62 9.97 76.20
N LEU A 3 -39.54 9.18 76.10
CA LEU A 3 -38.40 9.45 75.25
C LEU A 3 -38.74 9.10 73.79
N ARG A 4 -38.78 10.10 72.90
CA ARG A 4 -38.92 9.91 71.44
C ARG A 4 -37.57 9.58 70.83
N GLN A 5 -37.46 8.40 70.23
CA GLN A 5 -36.33 7.98 69.40
C GLN A 5 -36.33 8.77 68.07
N LEU A 6 -35.18 9.33 67.68
CA LEU A 6 -34.95 9.92 66.36
C LEU A 6 -34.20 8.91 65.49
N VAL A 7 -34.82 8.53 64.37
CA VAL A 7 -34.26 7.67 63.33
C VAL A 7 -33.35 8.51 62.42
N PRO A 8 -32.10 8.10 62.11
CA PRO A 8 -31.28 8.80 61.14
C PRO A 8 -31.71 8.44 59.71
N CYS A 9 -32.05 9.44 58.90
CA CYS A 9 -32.20 9.31 57.45
C CYS A 9 -30.82 9.08 56.81
N ALA A 10 -30.59 7.87 56.28
CA ALA A 10 -29.46 7.59 55.42
C ALA A 10 -29.76 8.15 54.01
N ALA A 11 -29.06 9.21 53.60
CA ALA A 11 -29.11 9.71 52.24
C ALA A 11 -28.26 8.80 51.33
N ALA A 12 -28.92 8.03 50.47
CA ALA A 12 -28.26 7.22 49.44
C ALA A 12 -27.85 8.12 48.26
N LEU A 13 -26.56 8.41 48.12
CA LEU A 13 -25.97 9.04 46.94
C LEU A 13 -25.90 8.00 45.81
N ALA A 14 -26.84 8.06 44.86
CA ALA A 14 -26.77 7.29 43.62
C ALA A 14 -25.73 7.94 42.67
N ALA A 15 -24.56 7.31 42.55
CA ALA A 15 -23.56 7.70 41.56
C ALA A 15 -24.00 7.26 40.15
N LEU A 16 -24.45 8.22 39.35
CA LEU A 16 -24.69 8.02 37.91
C LEU A 16 -23.34 7.94 37.19
N ALA A 17 -22.92 6.71 36.85
CA ALA A 17 -21.79 6.49 35.96
C ALA A 17 -22.20 6.87 34.52
N ILE A 18 -21.73 8.04 34.06
CA ILE A 18 -21.87 8.45 32.67
C ILE A 18 -20.83 7.66 31.85
N PHE A 19 -21.27 6.59 31.20
CA PHE A 19 -20.46 5.93 30.17
C PHE A 19 -20.43 6.84 28.94
N ALA A 20 -19.35 7.59 28.77
CA ALA A 20 -19.05 8.26 27.51
C ALA A 20 -18.70 7.19 26.46
N ALA A 21 -19.68 6.78 25.65
CA ALA A 21 -19.43 5.99 24.48
C ALA A 21 -18.61 6.85 23.50
N THR A 22 -17.32 6.51 23.33
CA THR A 22 -16.51 7.04 22.24
C THR A 22 -17.11 6.51 20.93
N ALA A 23 -17.91 7.34 20.27
CA ALA A 23 -18.37 7.06 18.92
C ALA A 23 -17.13 6.92 18.02
N ALA A 24 -16.86 5.70 17.57
CA ALA A 24 -15.89 5.48 16.51
C ALA A 24 -16.37 6.26 15.29
N ALA A 25 -15.54 7.17 14.77
CA ALA A 25 -15.84 7.87 13.54
C ALA A 25 -16.09 6.84 12.44
N ALA A 26 -17.19 6.98 11.70
CA ALA A 26 -17.43 6.17 10.52
C ALA A 26 -16.21 6.29 9.58
N PRO A 27 -15.80 5.21 8.89
CA PRO A 27 -14.73 5.29 7.91
C PRO A 27 -15.07 6.41 6.91
N ALA A 28 -14.09 7.26 6.61
CA ALA A 28 -14.27 8.33 5.64
C ALA A 28 -14.74 7.72 4.33
N GLN A 29 -15.88 8.16 3.83
CA GLN A 29 -16.39 7.72 2.54
C GLN A 29 -15.36 8.10 1.47
N ASP A 30 -15.02 7.15 0.60
CA ASP A 30 -14.06 7.37 -0.46
C ASP A 30 -14.57 8.48 -1.41
N PRO A 31 -13.87 9.64 -1.48
CA PRO A 31 -14.28 10.76 -2.31
C PRO A 31 -14.22 10.43 -3.80
N CYS A 32 -13.47 9.39 -4.20
CA CYS A 32 -13.29 8.98 -5.59
C CYS A 32 -14.36 8.05 -6.13
N THR A 33 -15.26 7.57 -5.28
CA THR A 33 -16.41 6.75 -5.68
C THR A 33 -17.76 7.41 -5.37
N GLY A 34 -17.75 8.57 -4.70
CA GLY A 34 -18.94 9.34 -4.36
C GLY A 34 -19.41 10.32 -5.46
N PRO A 35 -20.53 11.04 -5.22
CA PRO A 35 -21.08 12.02 -6.18
C PRO A 35 -20.11 13.15 -6.57
N GLU A 36 -19.18 13.49 -5.67
CA GLU A 36 -18.18 14.54 -5.90
C GLU A 36 -17.01 14.08 -6.78
N ALA A 37 -16.88 12.77 -7.06
CA ALA A 37 -15.76 12.21 -7.82
C ALA A 37 -15.59 12.85 -9.21
N ALA A 38 -16.69 13.28 -9.85
CA ALA A 38 -16.64 13.96 -11.14
C ALA A 38 -15.92 15.33 -11.11
N GLN A 39 -15.74 15.92 -9.92
CA GLN A 39 -15.02 17.17 -9.71
C GLN A 39 -13.58 16.93 -9.21
N LEU A 40 -13.16 15.67 -9.10
CA LEU A 40 -11.86 15.26 -8.57
C LEU A 40 -11.03 14.61 -9.68
N LEU A 41 -9.75 14.97 -9.71
CA LEU A 41 -8.72 14.26 -10.47
C LEU A 41 -8.25 13.07 -9.63
N CYS A 42 -9.12 12.06 -9.51
CA CYS A 42 -8.86 10.91 -8.67
C CYS A 42 -7.68 10.08 -9.19
N PRO A 43 -6.76 9.66 -8.29
CA PRO A 43 -5.68 8.76 -8.67
C PRO A 43 -6.21 7.34 -8.92
N ASN A 44 -5.38 6.55 -9.61
CA ASN A 44 -5.61 5.13 -9.82
C ASN A 44 -4.26 4.45 -9.96
N LEU A 45 -3.89 3.63 -9.00
CA LEU A 45 -2.76 2.75 -9.08
C LEU A 45 -3.16 1.50 -9.84
N ARG A 46 -2.19 0.96 -10.56
CA ARG A 46 -2.26 -0.38 -11.13
C ARG A 46 -0.91 -1.02 -10.91
N ILE A 47 -0.83 -2.33 -10.98
CA ILE A 47 0.47 -3.02 -10.99
C ILE A 47 0.64 -3.81 -12.28
N GLY A 48 1.77 -3.61 -12.94
CA GLY A 48 2.14 -4.37 -14.13
C GLY A 48 2.33 -5.85 -13.82
N PRO A 49 2.06 -6.76 -14.79
CA PRO A 49 2.33 -8.17 -14.60
C PRO A 49 3.78 -8.38 -14.16
N PRO A 50 4.06 -9.31 -13.22
CA PRO A 50 5.42 -9.70 -12.86
C PRO A 50 6.28 -9.90 -14.11
N SER A 51 7.50 -9.36 -14.09
CA SER A 51 8.45 -9.44 -15.21
C SER A 51 9.84 -9.76 -14.69
N GLU A 52 10.77 -10.05 -15.61
CA GLU A 52 12.18 -10.37 -15.28
C GLU A 52 12.32 -11.43 -14.18
N LEU A 53 11.51 -12.49 -14.28
CA LEU A 53 11.51 -13.53 -13.26
C LEU A 53 12.79 -14.35 -13.36
N TYR A 54 13.39 -14.63 -12.21
CA TYR A 54 14.49 -15.58 -12.10
C TYR A 54 14.43 -16.27 -10.73
N ALA A 55 15.04 -17.44 -10.63
CA ALA A 55 15.17 -18.14 -9.36
C ALA A 55 16.63 -18.21 -8.94
N ASP A 56 16.90 -17.99 -7.67
CA ASP A 56 18.19 -18.28 -7.05
C ASP A 56 18.00 -19.25 -5.88
N THR A 57 19.11 -19.81 -5.40
CA THR A 57 19.13 -20.57 -4.15
C THR A 57 20.23 -20.04 -3.26
N VAL A 58 19.86 -19.57 -2.07
CA VAL A 58 20.77 -19.05 -1.05
C VAL A 58 20.49 -19.78 0.25
N ASP A 59 21.52 -20.35 0.87
CA ASP A 59 21.42 -21.10 2.14
C ASP A 59 20.32 -22.19 2.14
N GLY A 60 20.18 -22.90 1.01
CA GLY A 60 19.17 -23.94 0.83
C GLY A 60 17.74 -23.45 0.64
N ARG A 61 17.52 -22.13 0.54
CA ARG A 61 16.23 -21.50 0.23
C ARG A 61 16.19 -21.08 -1.23
N THR A 62 15.22 -21.59 -1.98
CA THR A 62 14.99 -21.15 -3.36
C THR A 62 14.02 -19.97 -3.36
N ARG A 63 14.41 -18.85 -3.97
CA ARG A 63 13.60 -17.65 -4.09
C ARG A 63 13.23 -17.43 -5.54
N LEU A 64 11.97 -17.12 -5.81
CA LEU A 64 11.52 -16.66 -7.12
C LEU A 64 11.41 -15.14 -7.08
N HIS A 65 12.30 -14.49 -7.80
CA HIS A 65 12.37 -13.05 -7.95
C HIS A 65 11.45 -12.57 -9.08
N ALA A 66 11.01 -11.32 -9.01
CA ALA A 66 10.25 -10.67 -10.08
C ALA A 66 10.34 -9.15 -9.95
N THR A 67 10.40 -8.42 -11.06
CA THR A 67 10.25 -6.97 -11.13
C THR A 67 8.79 -6.59 -10.84
N SER A 68 8.60 -5.54 -10.04
CA SER A 68 7.29 -4.90 -9.83
C SER A 68 7.24 -3.52 -10.50
N ASP A 69 6.07 -3.19 -11.06
CA ASP A 69 5.83 -1.92 -11.78
C ASP A 69 4.53 -1.31 -11.27
N VAL A 70 4.62 -0.41 -10.29
CA VAL A 70 3.47 0.31 -9.75
C VAL A 70 3.20 1.54 -10.62
N ARG A 71 2.00 1.63 -11.17
CA ARG A 71 1.61 2.48 -12.28
C ARG A 71 0.57 3.51 -11.86
N SER A 72 0.83 4.80 -12.02
CA SER A 72 -0.18 5.85 -11.80
C SER A 72 -0.98 6.11 -13.09
N ARG A 73 -2.28 5.83 -13.07
CA ARG A 73 -3.19 5.74 -14.23
C ARG A 73 -4.53 6.46 -14.03
N GLY A 74 -4.72 7.14 -12.90
CA GLY A 74 -5.90 7.96 -12.65
C GLY A 74 -5.88 9.27 -13.41
N ALA A 75 -6.90 10.09 -13.18
CA ALA A 75 -6.99 11.45 -13.70
C ALA A 75 -6.01 12.42 -12.99
N GLY A 76 -5.61 12.09 -11.77
CA GLY A 76 -4.60 12.84 -11.01
C GLY A 76 -3.50 11.93 -10.43
N PRO A 77 -2.41 12.54 -9.91
CA PRO A 77 -1.34 11.80 -9.27
C PRO A 77 -1.82 11.17 -7.96
N ILE A 78 -1.20 10.06 -7.56
CA ILE A 78 -1.25 9.68 -6.15
C ILE A 78 -0.27 10.58 -5.39
N GLU A 79 -0.73 11.33 -4.38
CA GLU A 79 0.12 12.15 -3.51
C GLU A 79 -0.20 11.87 -2.04
N LEU A 80 0.83 11.56 -1.26
CA LEU A 80 0.75 11.35 0.18
C LEU A 80 1.64 12.32 0.93
N ARG A 81 1.05 12.99 1.90
CA ARG A 81 1.72 13.89 2.83
C ARG A 81 1.90 13.19 4.16
N GLY A 82 3.12 12.76 4.42
CA GLY A 82 3.51 12.15 5.68
C GLY A 82 3.69 13.19 6.77
N GLN A 83 3.10 12.95 7.94
CA GLN A 83 3.39 13.67 9.18
C GLN A 83 3.85 12.69 10.24
N ARG A 84 5.00 12.98 10.84
CA ARG A 84 5.63 12.13 11.86
C ARG A 84 4.65 11.81 12.99
N SER A 85 4.53 10.51 13.28
CA SER A 85 3.74 9.96 14.38
C SER A 85 4.56 9.05 15.31
N GLY A 86 5.84 8.86 15.02
CA GLY A 86 6.78 8.08 15.83
C GLY A 86 8.21 8.16 15.31
N TRP A 87 9.12 7.38 15.91
CA TRP A 87 10.54 7.40 15.54
C TRP A 87 10.78 7.05 14.05
N ARG A 88 10.11 6.01 13.55
CA ARG A 88 10.23 5.52 12.17
C ARG A 88 8.88 5.44 11.45
N THR A 89 7.87 6.16 11.94
CA THR A 89 6.51 6.09 11.40
C THR A 89 5.91 7.47 11.14
N MET A 90 5.10 7.56 10.09
CA MET A 90 4.27 8.73 9.79
C MET A 90 2.83 8.30 9.47
N LYS A 91 1.85 9.09 9.91
CA LYS A 91 0.49 9.06 9.36
C LYS A 91 0.45 9.85 8.07
N THR A 92 -0.52 9.57 7.21
CA THR A 92 -0.63 10.26 5.93
C THR A 92 -1.97 10.96 5.76
N VAL A 93 -1.91 12.06 5.02
CA VAL A 93 -3.05 12.66 4.34
C VAL A 93 -2.82 12.46 2.85
N GLN A 94 -3.84 11.98 2.14
CA GLN A 94 -3.83 11.91 0.69
C GLN A 94 -4.34 13.22 0.12
N ARG A 95 -3.59 13.78 -0.83
CA ARG A 95 -4.00 14.95 -1.58
C ARG A 95 -4.64 14.52 -2.90
N ILE A 96 -5.85 14.99 -3.15
CA ILE A 96 -6.61 14.75 -4.39
C ILE A 96 -6.88 16.12 -5.03
N TYR A 97 -6.47 16.29 -6.29
CA TYR A 97 -6.65 17.56 -6.99
C TYR A 97 -8.08 17.70 -7.53
N ARG A 98 -8.55 18.94 -7.68
CA ARG A 98 -9.89 19.23 -8.23
C ARG A 98 -9.82 19.64 -9.69
N VAL A 99 -10.87 19.32 -10.44
CA VAL A 99 -11.09 19.86 -11.79
C VAL A 99 -11.24 21.37 -11.69
N GLY A 100 -10.51 22.13 -12.50
CA GLY A 100 -10.54 23.60 -12.45
C GLY A 100 -9.62 24.23 -11.39
N GLY A 101 -8.89 23.42 -10.63
CA GLY A 101 -7.87 23.89 -9.68
C GLY A 101 -8.26 23.73 -8.20
N GLY A 102 -7.24 23.81 -7.35
CA GLY A 102 -7.36 23.50 -5.92
C GLY A 102 -7.19 22.03 -5.60
N ASP A 103 -7.31 21.70 -4.31
CA ASP A 103 -7.10 20.36 -3.79
C ASP A 103 -8.05 20.02 -2.64
N LEU A 104 -8.16 18.73 -2.37
CA LEU A 104 -8.84 18.12 -1.24
C LEU A 104 -7.82 17.24 -0.52
N ASP A 105 -7.56 17.56 0.75
CA ASP A 105 -6.72 16.77 1.63
C ASP A 105 -7.61 15.86 2.49
N VAL A 106 -7.50 14.53 2.28
CA VAL A 106 -8.28 13.52 3.01
C VAL A 106 -7.35 12.64 3.82
N ARG A 107 -7.68 12.39 5.08
CA ARG A 107 -6.92 11.43 5.89
C ARG A 107 -7.02 10.04 5.27
N SER A 108 -5.89 9.43 4.96
CA SER A 108 -5.83 8.04 4.49
C SER A 108 -5.40 7.12 5.63
N GLU A 109 -5.69 5.83 5.48
CA GLU A 109 -5.24 4.81 6.44
C GLU A 109 -3.81 4.31 6.13
N ALA A 110 -3.21 4.79 5.03
CA ALA A 110 -1.82 4.49 4.71
C ALA A 110 -0.87 5.13 5.74
N THR A 111 0.24 4.44 5.97
CA THR A 111 1.32 4.93 6.84
C THR A 111 2.65 4.90 6.11
N LEU A 112 3.58 5.75 6.54
CA LEU A 112 4.96 5.68 6.07
C LEU A 112 5.83 5.00 7.12
N ARG A 113 6.78 4.18 6.67
CA ARG A 113 7.85 3.61 7.50
C ARG A 113 9.21 3.96 6.95
N PHE A 114 10.10 4.39 7.84
CA PHE A 114 11.51 4.52 7.49
C PHE A 114 12.10 3.11 7.35
N THR A 115 12.45 2.73 6.13
CA THR A 115 12.77 1.36 5.73
C THR A 115 14.17 1.32 5.17
N ASP A 116 15.03 0.47 5.75
CA ASP A 116 16.35 0.16 5.20
C ASP A 116 16.22 -0.89 4.09
N VAL A 117 16.86 -0.61 2.96
CA VAL A 117 16.94 -1.50 1.79
C VAL A 117 18.40 -1.88 1.47
N GLY A 118 19.35 -1.57 2.35
CA GLY A 118 20.76 -1.89 2.17
C GLY A 118 21.53 -0.86 1.35
N ALA A 119 22.85 -0.79 1.58
CA ALA A 119 23.72 0.21 0.97
C ALA A 119 23.74 0.15 -0.56
N TYR A 120 23.68 -1.06 -1.14
CA TYR A 120 23.62 -1.26 -2.59
C TYR A 120 22.41 -0.55 -3.23
N PHE A 121 21.28 -0.47 -2.51
CA PHE A 121 20.07 0.22 -2.96
C PHE A 121 19.89 1.62 -2.35
N GLY A 122 20.98 2.21 -1.84
CA GLY A 122 21.00 3.59 -1.34
C GLY A 122 20.60 3.77 0.14
N GLY A 123 20.55 2.69 0.92
CA GLY A 123 20.35 2.75 2.37
C GLY A 123 18.87 2.81 2.77
N ALA A 124 18.45 3.84 3.53
CA ALA A 124 17.13 3.89 4.13
C ALA A 124 16.27 5.07 3.66
N TYR A 125 14.97 4.84 3.49
CA TYR A 125 14.02 5.80 2.93
C TYR A 125 12.70 5.79 3.69
N TRP A 126 12.02 6.93 3.76
CA TRP A 126 10.59 6.98 4.09
C TRP A 126 9.79 6.38 2.93
N LYS A 127 9.05 5.31 3.20
CA LYS A 127 8.30 4.54 2.19
C LYS A 127 6.86 4.31 2.65
N VAL A 128 5.91 4.24 1.72
CA VAL A 128 4.55 3.77 2.00
C VAL A 128 4.61 2.32 2.44
N HIS A 129 4.06 2.03 3.61
CA HIS A 129 4.08 0.71 4.20
C HIS A 129 2.91 -0.14 3.72
N GLN A 130 3.19 -1.39 3.37
CA GLN A 130 2.21 -2.35 2.84
C GLN A 130 1.51 -1.88 1.56
N LEU A 131 2.21 -1.10 0.72
CA LEU A 131 1.65 -0.60 -0.54
C LEU A 131 1.36 -1.73 -1.52
N ALA A 132 2.12 -2.83 -1.51
CA ALA A 132 1.83 -3.96 -2.38
C ALA A 132 2.07 -5.28 -1.67
N ARG A 133 1.44 -6.32 -2.19
CA ARG A 133 1.53 -7.70 -1.72
C ARG A 133 1.76 -8.62 -2.89
N PHE A 134 2.72 -9.52 -2.75
CA PHE A 134 2.94 -10.59 -3.72
C PHE A 134 2.55 -11.91 -3.11
N GLU A 135 1.86 -12.72 -3.90
CA GLU A 135 1.26 -13.97 -3.48
C GLU A 135 1.55 -15.07 -4.49
N LEU A 136 1.71 -16.28 -3.97
CA LEU A 136 1.86 -17.47 -4.78
C LEU A 136 0.73 -18.45 -4.44
N GLN A 137 -0.04 -18.83 -5.46
CA GLN A 137 -1.15 -19.78 -5.36
C GLN A 137 -0.99 -20.87 -6.41
N ARG A 138 -1.55 -22.07 -6.16
CA ARG A 138 -1.59 -23.09 -7.20
C ARG A 138 -2.44 -22.62 -8.36
N ALA A 139 -2.04 -22.98 -9.55
CA ALA A 139 -2.81 -22.71 -10.75
C ALA A 139 -2.89 -23.97 -11.62
N THR A 140 -3.97 -24.08 -12.39
CA THR A 140 -4.04 -25.01 -13.52
C THR A 140 -3.20 -24.47 -14.68
N PRO A 141 -2.79 -25.31 -15.65
CA PRO A 141 -2.09 -24.83 -16.84
C PRO A 141 -2.87 -23.76 -17.63
N GLY A 142 -4.21 -23.79 -17.57
CA GLY A 142 -5.08 -22.76 -18.16
C GLY A 142 -5.17 -21.46 -17.36
N GLY A 143 -4.46 -21.35 -16.23
CA GLY A 143 -4.36 -20.15 -15.41
C GLY A 143 -5.47 -19.93 -14.38
N ALA A 144 -6.37 -20.91 -14.22
CA ALA A 144 -7.32 -20.89 -13.12
C ALA A 144 -6.55 -21.09 -11.81
N VAL A 145 -6.78 -20.20 -10.84
CA VAL A 145 -6.16 -20.30 -9.52
C VAL A 145 -7.04 -21.17 -8.64
N ASP A 146 -6.42 -22.12 -7.96
CA ASP A 146 -7.09 -23.09 -7.09
C ASP A 146 -6.46 -23.06 -5.69
N GLY A 147 -7.30 -22.89 -4.67
CA GLY A 147 -6.91 -22.93 -3.27
C GLY A 147 -6.28 -21.66 -2.69
N PRO A 148 -5.78 -21.76 -1.45
CA PRO A 148 -5.32 -20.61 -0.66
C PRO A 148 -3.97 -20.08 -1.14
N VAL A 149 -3.64 -18.88 -0.69
CA VAL A 149 -2.29 -18.31 -0.78
C VAL A 149 -1.32 -19.21 -0.02
N LEU A 150 -0.30 -19.71 -0.72
CA LEU A 150 0.68 -20.62 -0.14
C LEU A 150 1.86 -19.88 0.46
N ARG A 151 2.32 -18.83 -0.22
CA ARG A 151 3.51 -18.05 0.13
C ARG A 151 3.29 -16.59 -0.25
N THR A 152 3.96 -15.71 0.47
CA THR A 152 3.96 -14.27 0.22
C THR A 152 5.39 -13.72 0.19
N SER A 153 5.55 -12.55 -0.41
CA SER A 153 6.83 -11.83 -0.44
C SER A 153 7.03 -10.96 0.81
N PRO A 154 8.28 -10.77 1.27
CA PRO A 154 8.61 -9.74 2.25
C PRO A 154 8.64 -8.30 1.68
N LYS A 155 8.43 -8.11 0.37
CA LYS A 155 8.36 -6.78 -0.27
C LYS A 155 7.05 -6.06 0.08
N LEU A 156 7.10 -5.17 1.06
CA LEU A 156 5.93 -4.39 1.52
C LEU A 156 6.05 -2.88 1.29
N ASN A 157 7.28 -2.36 1.20
CA ASN A 157 7.55 -0.92 1.32
C ASN A 157 7.98 -0.32 -0.02
N TYR A 158 7.32 0.77 -0.41
CA TYR A 158 7.47 1.41 -1.72
C TYR A 158 7.64 2.91 -1.60
N CYS A 159 8.29 3.49 -2.60
CA CYS A 159 8.57 4.91 -2.55
C CYS A 159 7.37 5.73 -3.03
N LEU A 160 6.69 5.27 -4.08
CA LEU A 160 5.88 6.13 -4.94
C LEU A 160 6.73 7.30 -5.43
N ARG A 161 7.31 7.11 -6.61
CA ARG A 161 8.11 8.12 -7.31
C ARG A 161 7.89 8.03 -8.81
N ASP A 162 8.19 9.13 -9.48
CA ASP A 162 8.31 9.23 -10.92
C ASP A 162 9.63 8.59 -11.35
N LEU A 163 9.66 7.28 -11.58
CA LEU A 163 10.87 6.61 -12.07
C LEU A 163 10.92 6.58 -13.60
N GLU A 164 9.86 6.05 -14.22
CA GLU A 164 9.78 5.87 -15.67
C GLU A 164 8.44 6.32 -16.25
N ARG A 165 8.47 6.96 -17.43
CA ARG A 165 7.28 7.41 -18.18
C ARG A 165 6.74 6.26 -19.03
N THR A 166 5.98 5.35 -18.40
CA THR A 166 5.48 4.14 -19.06
C THR A 166 4.17 4.34 -19.83
N ARG A 167 3.40 5.41 -19.53
CA ARG A 167 2.21 5.81 -20.31
C ARG A 167 1.95 7.31 -20.21
N PRO A 168 2.87 8.17 -20.69
CA PRO A 168 2.68 9.61 -20.61
C PRO A 168 1.48 10.05 -21.45
N GLY A 169 0.70 10.98 -20.90
CA GLY A 169 -0.37 11.69 -21.61
C GLY A 169 -0.17 13.20 -21.55
N PRO A 170 -1.16 13.98 -22.02
CA PRO A 170 -1.10 15.44 -21.99
C PRO A 170 -0.85 16.03 -20.59
N ASP A 171 -1.45 15.41 -19.57
CA ASP A 171 -1.34 15.85 -18.16
C ASP A 171 -0.14 15.25 -17.42
N SER A 172 0.69 14.43 -18.10
CA SER A 172 1.88 13.84 -17.50
C SER A 172 3.03 14.85 -17.50
N PRO A 173 3.65 15.14 -16.34
CA PRO A 173 4.80 16.04 -16.31
C PRO A 173 5.96 15.45 -17.12
N ALA A 174 6.66 16.32 -17.85
CA ALA A 174 7.81 15.93 -18.68
C ALA A 174 9.03 15.50 -17.85
N HIS A 175 9.14 16.05 -16.64
CA HIS A 175 10.19 15.74 -15.67
C HIS A 175 9.58 15.16 -14.40
N ARG A 176 10.42 14.54 -13.58
CA ARG A 176 10.02 13.95 -12.30
C ARG A 176 9.50 15.04 -11.38
N HIS A 177 8.23 14.99 -11.04
CA HIS A 177 7.62 15.82 -10.00
C HIS A 177 7.88 15.20 -8.62
N TYR A 178 7.81 13.87 -8.54
CA TYR A 178 8.15 13.08 -7.35
C TYR A 178 9.43 12.27 -7.59
N PRO A 179 10.65 12.82 -7.43
CA PRO A 179 11.86 12.17 -7.94
C PRO A 179 12.32 10.95 -7.12
N ALA A 180 12.46 11.10 -5.81
CA ALA A 180 12.93 10.04 -4.93
C ALA A 180 12.44 10.27 -3.49
N CYS A 181 12.37 9.19 -2.72
CA CYS A 181 11.97 9.26 -1.33
C CYS A 181 13.03 9.92 -0.46
N ASN A 182 12.57 10.53 0.63
CA ASN A 182 13.47 11.19 1.56
C ASN A 182 14.25 10.16 2.40
N GLN A 183 15.58 10.35 2.48
CA GLN A 183 16.50 9.49 3.25
C GLN A 183 16.81 10.02 4.66
N ASN A 184 16.37 11.23 5.00
CA ASN A 184 16.68 11.83 6.29
C ASN A 184 15.71 11.29 7.37
N PRO A 185 16.20 10.53 8.37
CA PRO A 185 15.35 9.93 9.40
C PRO A 185 14.76 10.97 10.36
N TYR A 186 15.19 12.23 10.33
CA TYR A 186 14.76 13.31 11.22
C TYR A 186 13.68 14.23 10.62
N ARG A 187 13.23 13.98 9.38
CA ARG A 187 12.15 14.79 8.76
C ARG A 187 10.83 14.66 9.51
N ASN A 188 10.19 15.76 9.85
CA ASN A 188 8.85 15.73 10.47
C ASN A 188 7.72 15.63 9.45
N ARG A 189 8.01 15.98 8.19
CA ARG A 189 7.09 15.94 7.05
C ARG A 189 7.82 15.49 5.80
N VAL A 190 7.15 14.70 4.97
CA VAL A 190 7.62 14.28 3.65
C VAL A 190 6.43 14.21 2.69
N THR A 191 6.69 14.38 1.40
CA THR A 191 5.72 14.13 0.33
C THR A 191 6.23 12.99 -0.54
N LEU A 192 5.38 11.99 -0.77
CA LEU A 192 5.60 10.87 -1.69
C LEU A 192 4.50 10.90 -2.75
N GLY A 193 4.75 10.40 -3.95
CA GLY A 193 3.73 10.41 -4.98
C GLY A 193 4.18 9.85 -6.32
N THR A 194 3.24 9.59 -7.21
CA THR A 194 3.55 9.19 -8.58
C THR A 194 2.60 9.88 -9.53
N SER A 195 3.19 10.67 -10.41
CA SER A 195 2.52 11.47 -11.43
C SER A 195 1.78 10.59 -12.42
N VAL A 196 0.67 11.10 -12.95
CA VAL A 196 -0.11 10.39 -13.99
C VAL A 196 0.81 10.01 -15.14
N GLY A 197 0.73 8.76 -15.60
CA GLY A 197 1.51 8.23 -16.71
C GLY A 197 2.94 7.80 -16.37
N TRP A 198 3.37 7.99 -15.12
CA TRP A 198 4.62 7.47 -14.59
C TRP A 198 4.44 6.12 -13.87
N SER A 199 5.55 5.44 -13.64
CA SER A 199 5.66 4.21 -12.85
C SER A 199 6.78 4.31 -11.82
N ASP A 200 6.59 3.71 -10.65
CA ASP A 200 7.64 3.34 -9.68
C ASP A 200 7.97 1.85 -9.87
N ILE A 201 9.09 1.59 -10.55
CA ILE A 201 9.53 0.23 -10.91
C ILE A 201 10.65 -0.21 -9.96
N TYR A 202 10.51 -1.41 -9.42
CA TYR A 202 11.53 -2.06 -8.60
C TYR A 202 12.03 -3.32 -9.32
N PRO A 203 13.32 -3.37 -9.71
CA PRO A 203 13.88 -4.51 -10.44
C PRO A 203 13.87 -5.78 -9.60
N ALA A 204 13.89 -6.94 -10.25
CA ALA A 204 13.77 -8.25 -9.61
C ALA A 204 14.87 -8.54 -8.55
N ASP A 205 16.06 -7.92 -8.67
CA ASP A 205 17.16 -8.04 -7.72
C ASP A 205 17.01 -7.13 -6.49
N TYR A 206 16.05 -6.21 -6.49
CA TYR A 206 15.85 -5.26 -5.41
C TYR A 206 15.54 -5.94 -4.07
N ASP A 207 15.89 -5.26 -2.96
CA ASP A 207 15.59 -5.72 -1.59
C ASP A 207 14.17 -6.31 -1.50
N LYS A 208 14.13 -7.60 -1.13
CA LYS A 208 12.93 -8.39 -0.87
C LYS A 208 12.01 -8.64 -2.08
N GLN A 209 12.40 -8.33 -3.33
CA GLN A 209 11.61 -8.56 -4.56
C GLN A 209 11.44 -10.05 -4.95
N TRP A 210 11.10 -10.91 -3.99
CA TRP A 210 11.02 -12.36 -4.18
C TRP A 210 9.97 -13.04 -3.30
N ILE A 211 9.58 -14.26 -3.65
CA ILE A 211 8.81 -15.19 -2.81
C ILE A 211 9.65 -16.46 -2.56
N ASP A 212 9.68 -16.98 -1.32
CA ASP A 212 10.30 -18.29 -1.03
C ASP A 212 9.45 -19.38 -1.67
N VAL A 213 10.05 -20.14 -2.59
CA VAL A 213 9.43 -21.22 -3.36
C VAL A 213 10.04 -22.59 -3.05
N THR A 214 10.79 -22.69 -1.96
CA THR A 214 11.52 -23.90 -1.56
C THR A 214 10.58 -25.10 -1.49
N GLY A 215 10.96 -26.17 -2.19
CA GLY A 215 10.23 -27.44 -2.22
C GLY A 215 8.92 -27.44 -3.02
N LEU A 216 8.51 -26.31 -3.61
CA LEU A 216 7.29 -26.24 -4.41
C LEU A 216 7.52 -26.80 -5.82
N ARG A 217 6.53 -27.54 -6.32
CA ARG A 217 6.54 -28.17 -7.64
C ARG A 217 5.17 -28.04 -8.30
N GLY A 218 5.16 -27.83 -9.62
CA GLY A 218 3.95 -27.71 -10.44
C GLY A 218 3.70 -26.29 -10.94
N CYS A 219 2.43 -26.01 -11.27
CA CYS A 219 1.99 -24.74 -11.83
C CYS A 219 1.44 -23.80 -10.74
N PHE A 220 1.84 -22.53 -10.80
CA PHE A 220 1.45 -21.51 -9.84
C PHE A 220 1.14 -20.19 -10.54
N ALA A 221 0.29 -19.39 -9.92
CA ALA A 221 0.15 -17.97 -10.24
C ALA A 221 1.00 -17.16 -9.26
N PHE A 222 1.95 -16.39 -9.79
CA PHE A 222 2.59 -15.29 -9.07
C PHE A 222 1.73 -14.06 -9.29
N THR A 223 1.01 -13.64 -8.25
CA THR A 223 0.12 -12.47 -8.27
C THR A 223 0.78 -11.32 -7.51
N MET A 224 0.72 -10.13 -8.07
CA MET A 224 1.03 -8.88 -7.38
C MET A 224 -0.24 -8.03 -7.30
N THR A 225 -0.49 -7.45 -6.13
CA THR A 225 -1.60 -6.53 -5.90
C THR A 225 -1.06 -5.26 -5.26
N VAL A 226 -1.30 -4.11 -5.87
CA VAL A 226 -1.07 -2.79 -5.25
C VAL A 226 -2.28 -2.43 -4.40
N ASP A 227 -2.04 -1.70 -3.30
CA ASP A 227 -2.99 -1.34 -2.26
C ASP A 227 -4.04 -2.42 -1.91
N PRO A 228 -3.62 -3.65 -1.54
CA PRO A 228 -4.56 -4.76 -1.30
C PRO A 228 -5.50 -4.51 -0.11
N GLN A 229 -5.19 -3.54 0.74
CA GLN A 229 -5.95 -3.18 1.94
C GLN A 229 -6.84 -1.94 1.72
N ARG A 230 -6.80 -1.32 0.52
CA ARG A 230 -7.56 -0.10 0.19
C ARG A 230 -7.30 1.02 1.19
N LEU A 231 -6.02 1.26 1.46
CA LEU A 231 -5.55 2.29 2.39
C LEU A 231 -5.53 3.68 1.74
N LEU A 232 -5.55 3.72 0.40
CA LEU A 232 -5.57 4.90 -0.44
C LEU A 232 -6.96 5.04 -1.09
N PHE A 233 -7.29 6.26 -1.50
CA PHE A 233 -8.52 6.55 -2.23
C PHE A 233 -8.24 6.53 -3.72
N GLU A 234 -8.87 5.62 -4.45
CA GLU A 234 -8.61 5.38 -5.86
C GLU A 234 -9.91 5.41 -6.68
N SER A 235 -9.83 5.78 -7.95
CA SER A 235 -11.02 5.75 -8.83
C SER A 235 -11.51 4.33 -9.13
N ASN A 236 -10.65 3.33 -8.99
CA ASN A 236 -10.97 1.94 -9.29
C ASN A 236 -10.10 0.96 -8.47
N GLU A 237 -10.72 0.35 -7.47
CA GLU A 237 -10.08 -0.65 -6.61
C GLU A 237 -10.02 -2.07 -7.21
N SER A 238 -10.55 -2.26 -8.43
CA SER A 238 -10.70 -3.58 -9.05
C SER A 238 -9.61 -3.93 -10.06
N ASP A 239 -8.77 -2.96 -10.46
CA ASP A 239 -7.69 -3.17 -11.42
C ASP A 239 -6.27 -3.11 -10.82
N ASN A 240 -6.21 -3.24 -9.49
CA ASN A 240 -5.00 -3.23 -8.66
C ASN A 240 -4.16 -4.52 -8.72
N SER A 241 -4.65 -5.57 -9.37
CA SER A 241 -3.97 -6.89 -9.40
C SER A 241 -3.53 -7.30 -10.80
N SER A 242 -2.37 -7.94 -10.87
CA SER A 242 -1.88 -8.62 -12.07
C SER A 242 -1.07 -9.86 -11.70
N ARG A 243 -0.90 -10.79 -12.65
CA ARG A 243 -0.24 -12.07 -12.40
C ARG A 243 0.52 -12.62 -13.59
N ARG A 244 1.43 -13.55 -13.31
CA ARG A 244 2.06 -14.45 -14.27
C ARG A 244 1.93 -15.90 -13.80
N LEU A 245 1.71 -16.80 -14.75
CA LEU A 245 1.86 -18.22 -14.48
C LEU A 245 3.35 -18.58 -14.46
N VAL A 246 3.72 -19.45 -13.53
CA VAL A 246 5.08 -19.95 -13.34
C VAL A 246 5.05 -21.43 -13.01
N ARG A 247 5.90 -22.18 -13.68
CA ARG A 247 6.23 -23.56 -13.32
C ARG A 247 7.35 -23.56 -12.30
N LEU A 248 7.23 -24.41 -11.29
CA LEU A 248 8.27 -24.65 -10.30
C LEU A 248 8.75 -26.12 -10.36
N PRO A 249 10.08 -26.39 -10.31
CA PRO A 249 11.19 -25.42 -10.29
C PRO A 249 11.22 -24.53 -11.54
N TYR A 250 11.65 -23.27 -11.38
CA TYR A 250 11.53 -22.26 -12.44
C TYR A 250 12.52 -22.51 -13.58
N PRO A 251 12.06 -22.74 -14.82
CA PRO A 251 12.94 -23.11 -15.93
C PRO A 251 13.58 -21.91 -16.64
N GLY A 252 13.37 -20.68 -16.15
CA GLY A 252 13.89 -19.45 -16.78
C GLY A 252 12.94 -18.76 -17.75
N HIS A 253 11.70 -19.24 -17.89
CA HIS A 253 10.66 -18.59 -18.68
C HIS A 253 9.28 -18.68 -17.99
N PRO A 254 8.38 -17.70 -18.20
CA PRO A 254 7.02 -17.75 -17.66
C PRO A 254 6.20 -18.87 -18.32
N GLY A 255 5.07 -19.20 -17.69
CA GLY A 255 4.14 -20.25 -18.12
C GLY A 255 4.19 -21.50 -17.23
N CYS A 256 3.26 -22.39 -17.52
CA CYS A 256 3.17 -23.76 -17.02
C CYS A 256 3.27 -24.71 -18.22
#